data_AF-A0A7Y2X6K0-F1
#
_entry.id   AF-A0A7Y2X6K0-F1
#
_cell.length_a   1.000
_cell.length_b   1.000
_cell.length_c   1.000
_cell.angle_alpha   90.00
_cell.angle_beta   90.00
_cell.angle_gamma   90.00
#
_symmetry.space_group_name_H-M   'P 1'
#
loop_
_entity.id
_entity.type
_entity.pdbx_description
1 polymer ?
#
loop_
_entity_poly.entity_id
_entity_poly.type
_entity_poly.pdbx_seq_one_letter_code
_entity_poly.pdbx_strand_id
1 'polypeptide(L)'
;MESQSSSPVTISADGKCESASDQLRQLADEDRLDVIEIIIDGRRLIGGADSPTLMGQPGAFLPASRHFILSQFEPLHDGRCLARYVRRNSSDDKPRAH
;
A
#
# COMPACT_ATOMS: atom_id res chain seq x y z
N MET A 1 -4.82 -19.77 -10.93
CA MET A 1 -4.61 -18.81 -9.83
C MET A 1 -5.31 -17.54 -10.26
N GLU A 2 -6.52 -17.31 -9.77
CA GLU A 2 -7.29 -16.11 -10.09
C GLU A 2 -6.67 -14.92 -9.38
N SER A 3 -6.18 -13.95 -10.15
CA SER A 3 -5.74 -12.66 -9.62
C SER A 3 -6.95 -11.96 -9.03
N GLN A 4 -7.03 -11.85 -7.71
CA GLN A 4 -8.01 -11.01 -7.04
C GLN A 4 -7.75 -9.55 -7.45
N SER A 5 -8.48 -9.06 -8.45
CA SER A 5 -8.45 -7.65 -8.86
C SER A 5 -9.24 -6.83 -7.84
N SER A 6 -8.60 -6.49 -6.72
CA SER A 6 -9.11 -5.40 -5.86
C SER A 6 -8.89 -4.09 -6.61
N SER A 7 -9.89 -3.21 -6.64
CA SER A 7 -9.71 -1.86 -7.16
C SER A 7 -8.63 -1.13 -6.36
N PRO A 8 -7.74 -0.35 -7.01
CA PRO A 8 -6.69 0.35 -6.30
C PRO A 8 -7.27 1.32 -5.28
N VAL A 9 -6.71 1.33 -4.07
CA VAL A 9 -7.13 2.26 -3.01
C VAL A 9 -6.49 3.62 -3.22
N THR A 10 -7.26 4.69 -3.09
CA THR A 10 -6.72 6.05 -3.21
C THR A 10 -6.20 6.54 -1.85
N ILE A 11 -4.97 7.03 -1.83
CA ILE A 11 -4.35 7.71 -0.69
C ILE A 11 -3.96 9.14 -1.06
N SER A 12 -3.95 10.03 -0.08
CA SER A 12 -3.42 11.38 -0.20
C SER A 12 -1.89 11.39 -0.25
N ALA A 13 -1.29 12.54 -0.58
CA ALA A 13 0.15 12.70 -0.65
C ALA A 13 0.86 12.47 0.71
N ASP A 14 0.15 12.63 1.82
CA ASP A 14 0.61 12.33 3.18
C ASP A 14 0.25 10.91 3.67
N GLY A 15 -0.20 10.03 2.78
CA GLY A 15 -0.41 8.60 3.09
C GLY A 15 -1.70 8.27 3.84
N LYS A 16 -2.66 9.19 3.86
CA LYS A 16 -3.98 9.00 4.48
C LYS A 16 -5.02 8.59 3.45
N CYS A 17 -6.14 8.04 3.88
CA CYS A 17 -7.28 7.72 3.03
C CYS A 17 -8.58 8.24 3.67
N GLU A 18 -9.63 8.46 2.87
CA GLU A 18 -10.94 8.83 3.42
C GLU A 18 -11.59 7.66 4.19
N SER A 19 -11.35 6.44 3.71
CA SER A 19 -11.74 5.20 4.36
C SER A 19 -10.64 4.16 4.19
N ALA A 20 -10.34 3.45 5.28
CA ALA A 20 -9.43 2.33 5.23
C ALA A 20 -10.08 1.16 4.48
N SER A 21 -9.26 0.33 3.82
CA SER A 21 -9.73 -0.90 3.22
C SER A 21 -9.63 -2.04 4.24
N ASP A 22 -10.78 -2.45 4.79
CA ASP A 22 -10.86 -3.59 5.71
C ASP A 22 -10.31 -4.87 5.06
N GLN A 23 -10.51 -5.02 3.74
CA GLN A 23 -9.98 -6.15 2.98
C GLN A 23 -8.44 -6.14 2.91
N LEU A 24 -7.82 -4.99 2.60
CA LEU A 24 -6.34 -4.91 2.59
C LEU A 24 -5.76 -5.14 3.98
N ARG A 25 -6.42 -4.59 5.01
CA ARG A 25 -6.03 -4.81 6.40
C ARG A 25 -6.12 -6.30 6.77
N GLN A 26 -7.23 -6.96 6.46
CA GLN A 26 -7.39 -8.39 6.72
C GLN A 26 -6.33 -9.23 5.98
N LEU A 27 -6.07 -8.95 4.71
CA LEU A 27 -5.02 -9.64 3.95
C LEU A 27 -3.62 -9.41 4.56
N ALA A 28 -3.36 -8.22 5.08
CA ALA A 28 -2.11 -7.93 5.77
C ALA A 28 -1.99 -8.65 7.12
N ASP A 29 -3.08 -8.70 7.90
CA ASP A 29 -3.15 -9.42 9.19
C ASP A 29 -2.99 -10.94 9.00
N GLU A 30 -3.56 -11.51 7.92
CA GLU A 30 -3.40 -12.92 7.55
C GLU A 30 -2.06 -13.23 6.86
N ASP A 31 -1.19 -12.24 6.69
CA ASP A 31 0.08 -12.34 5.96
C ASP A 31 -0.04 -12.83 4.49
N ARG A 32 -1.18 -12.53 3.85
CA ARG A 32 -1.53 -12.94 2.48
C ARG A 32 -1.48 -11.80 1.46
N LEU A 33 -1.05 -10.61 1.89
CA LEU A 33 -0.92 -9.45 1.01
C LEU A 33 0.38 -9.53 0.21
N ASP A 34 0.28 -9.92 -1.06
CA ASP A 34 1.40 -10.06 -2.00
C ASP A 34 1.56 -8.86 -2.93
N VAL A 35 0.45 -8.20 -3.28
CA VAL A 35 0.43 -7.06 -4.20
C VAL A 35 -0.40 -5.94 -3.59
N ILE A 36 0.11 -4.71 -3.69
CA ILE A 36 -0.58 -3.49 -3.27
C ILE A 36 -0.65 -2.57 -4.49
N GLU A 37 -1.87 -2.26 -4.92
CA GLU A 37 -2.13 -1.26 -5.95
C GLU A 37 -2.83 -0.07 -5.30
N ILE A 38 -2.21 1.11 -5.45
CA ILE A 38 -2.72 2.36 -4.89
C ILE A 38 -2.72 3.47 -5.92
N ILE A 39 -3.65 4.40 -5.76
CA ILE A 39 -3.60 5.71 -6.41
C ILE A 39 -3.15 6.73 -5.38
N ILE A 40 -2.06 7.45 -5.64
CA ILE A 40 -1.59 8.56 -4.81
C ILE A 40 -2.16 9.84 -5.42
N ASP A 41 -3.05 10.54 -4.71
CA ASP A 41 -3.50 11.89 -5.11
C ASP A 41 -2.53 12.95 -4.62
N GLY A 42 -1.63 13.36 -5.50
CA GLY A 42 -0.59 14.36 -5.23
C GLY A 42 -1.12 15.76 -4.96
N ARG A 43 -2.42 16.02 -5.16
CA ARG A 43 -3.06 17.33 -4.96
C ARG A 43 -3.76 17.44 -3.61
N ARG A 44 -3.84 16.36 -2.83
CA ARG A 44 -4.57 16.31 -1.57
C ARG A 44 -3.64 15.96 -0.42
N LEU A 45 -3.80 16.69 0.68
CA LEU A 45 -3.31 16.35 2.00
C LEU A 45 -4.54 16.25 2.91
N ILE A 46 -4.68 15.14 3.63
CA ILE A 46 -5.80 14.98 4.59
C ILE A 46 -5.34 15.47 5.97
N GLY A 47 -4.11 15.19 6.37
CA GLY A 47 -3.58 15.52 7.68
C GLY A 47 -4.30 14.77 8.80
N GLY A 48 -4.09 15.20 10.04
CA GLY A 48 -4.76 14.65 11.22
C GLY A 48 -4.08 13.39 11.77
N ALA A 49 -3.84 13.39 13.08
CA ALA A 49 -3.26 12.25 13.79
C ALA A 49 -4.17 11.02 13.67
N ASP A 50 -5.47 11.22 13.78
CA ASP A 50 -6.51 10.18 13.82
C ASP A 50 -7.03 9.76 12.44
N SER A 51 -6.55 10.40 11.36
CA SER A 51 -6.99 10.06 10.00
C SER A 51 -6.51 8.66 9.61
N PRO A 52 -7.38 7.83 9.02
CA PRO A 52 -7.04 6.47 8.65
C PRO A 52 -5.96 6.44 7.55
N THR A 53 -5.24 5.33 7.54
CA THR A 53 -4.25 5.00 6.51
C THR A 53 -4.70 3.77 5.75
N LEU A 54 -3.95 3.39 4.72
CA LEU A 54 -4.18 2.17 3.95
C LEU A 54 -4.38 0.93 4.83
N MET A 55 -3.70 0.88 5.98
CA MET A 55 -3.73 -0.25 6.92
C MET A 55 -4.73 -0.06 8.06
N GLY A 56 -5.63 0.92 8.00
CA GLY A 56 -6.61 1.16 9.07
C GLY A 56 -6.28 2.35 9.96
N GLN A 57 -6.87 2.33 11.16
CA GLN A 57 -6.76 3.40 12.15
C GLN A 57 -5.37 3.45 12.79
N PRO A 58 -4.87 4.64 13.14
CA PRO A 58 -3.66 4.80 13.95
C PRO A 58 -3.73 3.95 15.24
N GLY A 59 -2.62 3.31 15.61
CA GLY A 59 -2.53 2.45 16.80
C GLY A 59 -3.01 1.01 16.61
N ALA A 60 -3.74 0.70 15.54
CA ALA A 60 -4.05 -0.67 15.16
C ALA A 60 -2.87 -1.27 14.37
N PHE A 61 -1.83 -1.73 15.06
CA PHE A 61 -0.64 -2.26 14.37
C PHE A 61 -0.89 -3.64 13.74
N LEU A 62 -0.25 -3.89 12.61
CA LEU A 62 -0.11 -5.23 12.03
C LEU A 62 0.84 -6.08 12.90
N PRO A 63 0.72 -7.42 12.89
CA PRO A 63 1.57 -8.29 13.70
C PRO A 63 3.06 -8.19 13.36
N ALA A 64 3.41 -7.77 12.13
CA ALA A 64 4.78 -7.56 11.71
C ALA A 64 4.89 -6.63 10.50
N SER A 65 6.04 -5.97 10.34
CA SER A 65 6.39 -5.25 9.12
C SER A 65 6.65 -6.22 7.97
N ARG A 66 6.30 -5.78 6.76
CA ARG A 66 6.51 -6.51 5.50
C ARG A 66 7.10 -5.59 4.46
N HIS A 67 8.03 -6.12 3.66
CA HIS A 67 8.75 -5.36 2.67
C HIS A 67 8.12 -5.57 1.30
N PHE A 68 7.87 -4.46 0.59
CA PHE A 68 7.37 -4.47 -0.77
C PHE A 68 8.29 -3.64 -1.66
N ILE A 69 8.38 -4.01 -2.93
CA ILE A 69 9.17 -3.35 -3.96
C ILE A 69 8.21 -2.67 -4.92
N LEU A 70 8.47 -1.41 -5.25
CA LEU A 70 7.75 -0.68 -6.29
C LEU A 70 8.04 -1.33 -7.64
N SER A 71 7.01 -1.93 -8.25
CA SER A 71 7.09 -2.65 -9.54
C SER A 71 6.60 -1.82 -10.72
N GLN A 72 5.67 -0.89 -10.49
CA GLN A 72 5.15 0.03 -11.50
C GLN A 72 4.81 1.36 -10.83
N PHE A 73 5.10 2.44 -11.55
CA PHE A 73 4.69 3.79 -11.18
C PHE A 73 4.29 4.55 -12.43
N GLU A 74 3.04 4.99 -12.49
CA GLU A 74 2.46 5.66 -13.65
C GLU A 74 1.79 6.97 -13.22
N PRO A 75 2.38 8.12 -13.56
CA PRO A 75 1.74 9.42 -13.37
C PRO A 75 0.50 9.53 -14.28
N LEU A 76 -0.61 9.96 -13.70
CA LEU A 76 -1.83 10.30 -14.41
C LEU A 76 -1.86 11.80 -14.70
N HIS A 77 -2.57 12.20 -15.76
CA HIS A 77 -2.61 13.59 -16.23
C HIS A 77 -3.26 14.58 -15.24
N ASP A 78 -3.92 14.09 -14.19
CA ASP A 78 -4.67 14.89 -13.22
C ASP A 78 -3.95 15.06 -11.88
N GLY A 79 -2.64 14.78 -11.83
CA GLY A 79 -1.84 14.92 -10.61
C GLY A 79 -1.97 13.74 -9.64
N ARG A 80 -2.63 12.65 -10.06
CA ARG A 80 -2.61 11.37 -9.37
C ARG A 80 -1.52 10.46 -9.94
N CYS A 81 -1.10 9.45 -9.20
CA CYS A 81 -0.15 8.44 -9.65
C CYS A 81 -0.65 7.04 -9.29
N LEU A 82 -0.68 6.11 -10.24
CA LEU A 82 -0.83 4.69 -9.94
C LEU A 82 0.52 4.13 -9.49
N ALA A 83 0.55 3.45 -8.35
CA ALA A 83 1.72 2.74 -7.86
C ALA A 83 1.36 1.30 -7.52
N ARG A 84 2.17 0.37 -8.02
CA ARG A 84 2.02 -1.07 -7.78
C ARG A 84 3.23 -1.59 -7.05
N TYR A 85 3.03 -2.13 -5.86
CA TYR A 85 4.05 -2.74 -5.04
C TYR A 85 3.86 -4.26 -4.99
N VAL A 86 4.95 -5.01 -5.06
CA VAL A 86 4.96 -6.47 -4.95
C VAL A 86 5.79 -6.86 -3.74
N ARG A 87 5.30 -7.80 -2.93
CA ARG A 87 5.98 -8.29 -1.74
C ARG A 87 7.37 -8.80 -2.12
N ARG A 88 8.38 -8.39 -1.34
CA ARG A 88 9.73 -8.94 -1.45
C ARG A 88 9.73 -10.31 -0.77
N ASN A 89 9.97 -11.36 -1.55
CA ASN A 89 10.17 -12.68 -0.99
C ASN A 89 11.52 -12.74 -0.27
N SER A 90 11.58 -13.46 0.85
CA SER A 90 12.79 -13.63 1.65
C SER A 90 13.94 -14.33 0.89
N SER A 91 13.64 -15.01 -0.23
CA SER A 91 14.64 -15.61 -1.11
C SER A 91 15.43 -14.62 -1.97
N ASP A 92 14.95 -13.38 -2.11
CA ASP A 92 15.63 -12.31 -2.87
C ASP A 92 16.67 -11.55 -2.03
N ASP A 93 16.95 -12.03 -0.81
CA ASP A 93 18.03 -11.52 0.03
C ASP A 93 19.33 -12.29 -0.22
N LYS A 94 19.81 -12.25 -1.47
CA LYS A 94 21.22 -12.55 -1.72
C LYS A 94 22.03 -11.36 -1.22
N PRO A 95 23.02 -11.55 -0.32
CA PRO A 95 23.92 -10.46 0.04
C PRO A 95 24.62 -9.99 -1.24
N ARG A 96 24.47 -8.71 -1.57
CA ARG A 96 25.29 -8.10 -2.62
C ARG A 96 26.71 -8.08 -2.09
N ALA A 97 27.55 -8.99 -2.59
CA ALA A 97 28.99 -8.94 -2.36
C ALA A 97 29.50 -7.60 -2.89
N HIS A 98 30.05 -6.79 -1.99
CA HIS A 98 30.86 -5.62 -2.32
C HIS A 98 32.33 -6.02 -2.37
#